data_AF-A0A376ZJZ6-F1
#
_entry.id   AF-A0A376ZJZ6-F1
#
_cell.length_a   1.000
_cell.length_b   1.000
_cell.length_c   1.000
_cell.angle_alpha   90.00
_cell.angle_beta   90.00
_cell.angle_gamma   90.00
#
_symmetry.space_group_name_H-M   'P 1'
#
loop_
_entity.id
_entity.type
_entity.pdbx_description
1 polymer ?
#
loop_
_entity_poly.entity_id
_entity_poly.type
_entity_poly.pdbx_seq_one_letter_code
_entity_poly.pdbx_strand_id
1 'polypeptide(L)' 'MKVKVLSLLVPALLVAGAANAAEVYNKDGNKLDLYGKVDGLHYFSDNKDVDGDQTYMRLGFKR' A
#
# COMPACT_ATOMS: atom_id res chain seq x y z
N MET A 1 9.71 -17.63 -30.21
CA MET A 1 9.12 -16.36 -29.74
C MET A 1 8.07 -16.54 -28.62
N LYS A 2 7.26 -17.61 -28.60
CA LYS A 2 6.25 -17.83 -27.54
C LYS A 2 6.80 -18.03 -26.12
N VAL A 3 7.93 -18.73 -25.96
CA VAL A 3 8.55 -19.00 -24.64
C VAL A 3 9.17 -17.75 -24.00
N LYS A 4 9.68 -16.81 -24.80
CA LYS A 4 10.26 -15.54 -24.32
C LYS A 4 9.22 -14.60 -23.70
N VAL A 5 8.00 -14.60 -24.23
CA VAL A 5 6.89 -13.83 -23.67
C VAL A 5 6.42 -14.47 -22.37
N LEU A 6 6.30 -15.80 -22.34
CA LEU A 6 5.92 -16.54 -21.14
C LEU A 6 6.93 -16.35 -19.99
N SER A 7 8.23 -16.35 -20.31
CA SER A 7 9.29 -16.12 -19.32
C SER A 7 9.33 -14.70 -18.75
N LEU A 8 8.76 -13.71 -19.45
CA LEU A 8 8.61 -12.33 -18.95
C LEU A 8 7.30 -12.14 -18.17
N LEU A 9 6.25 -12.88 -18.53
CA LEU A 9 4.97 -12.86 -17.83
C LEU A 9 5.07 -13.46 -16.42
N VAL A 10 5.84 -14.53 -16.24
CA VAL A 10 5.95 -15.21 -14.94
C VAL A 10 6.54 -14.29 -13.85
N PRO A 11 7.69 -13.62 -14.07
CA PRO A 11 8.22 -12.65 -13.09
C PRO A 11 7.29 -11.45 -12.88
N ALA A 12 6.67 -10.94 -13.94
CA ALA A 12 5.76 -9.80 -13.85
C ALA A 12 4.51 -10.12 -12.98
N LEU A 13 3.98 -11.34 -13.11
CA LEU A 13 2.86 -11.81 -12.29
C LEU A 13 3.26 -12.06 -10.83
N LEU A 14 4.47 -12.57 -10.57
CA LEU A 14 4.97 -12.76 -9.21
C LEU A 14 5.16 -11.43 -8.47
N VAL A 15 5.63 -10.39 -9.16
CA VAL A 15 5.83 -9.06 -8.57
C VAL A 15 4.51 -8.34 -8.28
N ALA A 16 3.45 -8.61 -9.06
CA ALA A 16 2.14 -8.01 -8.85
C ALA A 16 1.37 -8.53 -7.62
N GLY A 17 1.79 -9.65 -7.03
CA GLY A 17 1.09 -10.33 -5.92
C GLY A 17 1.56 -10.00 -4.51
N ALA A 18 2.73 -9.37 -4.35
CA ALA A 18 3.28 -9.04 -3.03
C ALA A 18 2.68 -7.74 -2.49
N ALA A 19 1.39 -7.77 -2.13
CA ALA A 19 0.83 -6.78 -1.24
C ALA A 19 1.45 -6.99 0.14
N ASN A 20 2.48 -6.21 0.48
CA ASN A 20 3.16 -6.24 1.78
C ASN A 20 2.24 -5.64 2.86
N ALA A 21 1.17 -6.36 3.22
CA ALA A 21 0.43 -6.07 4.43
C ALA A 21 1.10 -6.78 5.61
N ALA A 22 1.17 -6.13 6.77
CA ALA A 22 1.69 -6.78 7.96
C ALA A 22 0.61 -7.74 8.48
N GLU A 23 0.89 -9.05 8.45
CA GLU A 23 0.01 -10.09 9.00
C GLU A 23 -0.02 -9.94 10.53
N VAL A 24 -1.15 -9.49 11.10
CA VAL A 24 -1.29 -9.21 12.55
C VAL A 24 -1.89 -10.41 13.29
N TYR A 25 -2.68 -11.24 12.60
CA TYR A 25 -3.30 -12.42 13.20
C TYR A 25 -3.57 -13.49 12.13
N ASN A 26 -3.23 -14.75 12.43
CA ASN A 26 -3.55 -15.91 11.61
C ASN A 26 -3.86 -17.11 12.50
N LYS A 27 -5.14 -17.49 12.57
CA LYS A 27 -5.60 -18.70 13.28
C LYS A 27 -6.74 -19.35 12.51
N ASP A 28 -6.67 -20.67 12.32
CA ASP A 28 -7.71 -21.48 11.68
C ASP A 28 -8.13 -20.97 10.28
N GLY A 29 -7.17 -20.44 9.52
CA GLY A 29 -7.42 -19.87 8.18
C GLY A 29 -8.01 -18.46 8.17
N ASN A 30 -8.27 -17.85 9.33
CA ASN A 30 -8.66 -16.45 9.42
C ASN A 30 -7.41 -15.57 9.53
N LYS A 31 -7.13 -14.80 8.47
CA LYS A 31 -6.07 -13.81 8.44
C LYS A 31 -6.65 -12.41 8.66
N LEU A 32 -5.93 -11.59 9.43
CA LEU A 32 -6.20 -10.17 9.55
C LEU A 32 -4.93 -9.40 9.21
N ASP A 33 -4.99 -8.70 8.09
CA ASP A 33 -3.94 -7.85 7.57
C ASP A 33 -4.18 -6.41 8.05
N LEU A 34 -3.22 -5.82 8.74
CA LEU A 34 -3.22 -4.39 9.06
C LEU A 34 -2.36 -3.68 8.02
N TYR A 35 -2.93 -2.65 7.41
CA TYR A 35 -2.23 -1.81 6.46
C TYR A 35 -2.52 -0.35 6.70
N GLY A 36 -1.62 0.50 6.24
CA GLY A 36 -1.79 1.93 6.37
C GLY A 36 -0.68 2.72 5.70
N LYS A 37 -0.85 4.04 5.70
CA LYS A 37 0.16 4.99 5.24
C LYS A 37 0.22 6.19 6.15
N VAL A 38 1.39 6.79 6.24
CA VAL A 38 1.63 8.09 6.88
C VAL A 38 2.17 9.01 5.79
N ASP A 39 1.59 10.19 5.66
CA ASP A 39 1.88 11.14 4.60
C ASP A 39 2.18 12.50 5.24
N GLY A 40 3.46 12.86 5.27
CA GLY A 40 3.93 14.14 5.81
C GLY A 40 3.75 15.24 4.78
N LEU A 41 2.87 16.21 5.06
CA LEU A 41 2.44 17.22 4.10
C LEU A 41 2.48 18.60 4.72
N HIS A 42 2.99 19.56 3.97
CA HIS A 42 2.92 20.97 4.34
C HIS A 42 2.45 21.76 3.13
N TYR A 43 1.36 22.48 3.28
CA TYR A 43 0.76 23.28 2.21
C TYR A 43 1.32 24.68 2.34
N PHE A 44 1.77 25.22 1.20
CA PHE A 44 2.17 26.62 1.09
C PHE A 44 1.08 27.37 0.33
N SER A 45 0.46 28.36 0.99
CA SER A 45 -0.62 29.15 0.42
C SER A 45 -0.65 30.57 0.97
N ASP A 46 -1.06 31.53 0.13
CA ASP A 46 -1.34 32.90 0.57
C ASP A 46 -2.60 32.97 1.45
N ASN A 47 -3.49 31.96 1.34
CA ASN A 47 -4.65 31.82 2.23
C ASN A 47 -4.23 31.11 3.53
N LYS A 48 -4.16 31.88 4.62
CA LYS A 48 -3.74 31.41 5.94
C LYS A 48 -4.64 30.33 6.56
N ASP A 49 -5.88 30.18 6.09
CA ASP A 49 -6.78 29.15 6.60
C ASP A 49 -6.41 27.74 6.10
N VAL A 50 -5.61 27.65 5.03
CA VAL A 50 -5.20 26.37 4.41
C VAL A 50 -3.69 26.17 4.36
N ASP A 51 -2.91 27.23 4.58
CA ASP A 51 -1.45 27.18 4.75
C ASP A 51 -1.07 26.44 6.03
N GLY A 52 -0.04 25.60 5.96
CA GLY A 52 0.51 24.89 7.11
C GLY A 52 0.52 23.37 6.99
N ASP A 53 0.75 22.72 8.13
CA ASP A 53 0.88 21.27 8.21
C ASP A 53 -0.47 20.57 7.95
N GLN A 54 -0.45 19.66 6.99
CA GLN A 54 -1.59 18.83 6.57
C GLN A 54 -1.24 17.34 6.67
N THR A 55 -0.23 17.00 7.49
CA THR A 55 0.20 15.62 7.71
C THR A 55 -0.96 14.76 8.17
N TYR A 56 -1.13 13.60 7.52
CA TYR A 56 -2.20 12.67 7.85
C TYR A 56 -1.73 11.22 7.81
N MET A 57 -2.49 10.36 8.47
CA MET A 57 -2.31 8.91 8.42
C MET A 57 -3.63 8.23 8.04
N ARG A 58 -3.54 7.09 7.36
CA ARG A 58 -4.67 6.20 7.08
C ARG A 58 -4.32 4.80 7.50
N LEU A 59 -5.23 4.16 8.22
CA LEU A 59 -5.10 2.78 8.71
C LEU A 59 -6.33 1.99 8.26
N GLY A 60 -6.14 0.71 7.96
CA GLY A 60 -7.20 -0.17 7.48
C GLY A 60 -6.90 -1.63 7.80
N PHE A 61 -7.97 -2.39 7.92
CA PHE A 61 -7.91 -3.84 8.12
C PHE A 61 -8.39 -4.53 6.85
N LYS A 62 -7.70 -5.60 6.43
CA LYS A 62 -8.12 -6.49 5.36
C LYS A 62 -8.28 -7.90 5.93
N ARG A 63 -9.37 -8.54 5.55
CA ARG A 63 -9.68 -9.94 5.84
C ARG A 63 -9.29 -10.81 4.65
#